data_AF-A0A0G0SEN7-F1
#
_entry.id   AF-A0A0G0SEN7-F1
#
_cell.length_a   1.000
_cell.length_b   1.000
_cell.length_c   1.000
_cell.angle_alpha   90.00
_cell.angle_beta   90.00
_cell.angle_gamma   90.00
#
_symmetry.space_group_name_H-M   'P 1'
#
loop_
_entity.id
_entity.type
_entity.pdbx_description
1 polymer ?
#
loop_
_entity_poly.entity_id
_entity_poly.type
_entity_poly.pdbx_seq_one_letter_code
_entity_poly.pdbx_strand_id
1 'polypeptide(L)'
;MNKFFDKKVPLINIFVLLVVSLSLILGVVLVSQKTGFFELRRKAGGFLGSTLGVTGPTQAMVGDIFNVELILDTATDYDYTISGVDGLVEYSDNLQLTAVNRGSLFDEYPNLANVIGTNPAMISGVKNYNTNENGWFKGFTGNGTFATLSFIATRSGPAYVKLVHKGAGATDDSNINGFLANQPVSLQKTQDRLYAVPLAYNIDILENPASPPNITTFPFPSTIISIVPVTVTPAPQVTVNIKLNLEGKTDHSADVDIYALDPNIPIVGPMPSMVNKIGTARINDQGYGPLVLNSTHIGKSYYLFAKTKSYLSKRSNNHLPILLKSGTNPVCSIVTNCTEENKYVIFGTVLTGDINGDDLINTADIAEMYSDWNKASVPSNLNGDETVNNRDLALLYTNFSKKGDMYSLRRGVGYTILDKVLAFLH
;
A
#
# COMPACT_ATOMS: atom_id res chain seq x y z
N MET A 1 59.85 -9.86 0.58
CA MET A 1 58.83 -9.05 -0.13
C MET A 1 59.39 -8.01 -1.13
N ASN A 2 60.72 -7.84 -1.28
CA ASN A 2 61.30 -6.80 -2.16
C ASN A 2 61.70 -7.22 -3.59
N LYS A 3 61.41 -8.45 -4.05
CA LYS A 3 61.81 -8.91 -5.39
C LYS A 3 60.74 -8.79 -6.49
N PHE A 4 59.56 -8.24 -6.18
CA PHE A 4 58.46 -8.15 -7.14
C PHE A 4 58.44 -6.86 -7.98
N PHE A 5 59.29 -5.87 -7.70
CA PHE A 5 59.25 -4.55 -8.36
C PHE A 5 60.38 -4.27 -9.37
N ASP A 6 61.27 -5.23 -9.64
CA ASP A 6 62.46 -4.97 -10.47
C ASP A 6 62.23 -5.17 -11.99
N LYS A 7 61.01 -5.56 -12.40
CA LYS A 7 60.65 -5.60 -13.81
C LYS A 7 60.00 -4.28 -14.21
N LYS A 8 60.71 -3.49 -15.01
CA LYS A 8 60.17 -2.31 -15.71
C LYS A 8 58.96 -2.76 -16.54
N VAL A 9 57.75 -2.58 -16.00
CA VAL A 9 56.52 -2.73 -16.77
C VAL A 9 56.52 -1.60 -17.80
N PRO A 10 56.50 -1.90 -19.11
CA PRO A 10 56.51 -0.84 -20.10
C PRO A 10 55.24 0.00 -19.95
N LEU A 11 55.40 1.32 -19.96
CA LEU A 11 54.33 2.31 -19.70
C LEU A 11 53.08 2.05 -20.53
N ILE A 12 53.25 1.49 -21.74
CA ILE A 12 52.17 1.14 -22.66
C ILE A 12 51.23 0.06 -22.11
N ASN A 13 51.74 -0.89 -21.33
CA ASN A 13 50.92 -1.94 -20.71
C ASN A 13 50.04 -1.36 -19.60
N ILE A 14 50.54 -0.36 -18.86
CA ILE A 14 49.75 0.35 -17.84
C ILE A 14 48.63 1.15 -18.52
N PHE A 15 48.93 1.84 -19.62
CA PHE A 15 47.93 2.61 -20.38
C PHE A 15 46.82 1.71 -20.94
N VAL A 16 47.17 0.58 -21.55
CA VAL A 16 46.19 -0.39 -22.08
C VAL A 16 45.31 -0.94 -20.94
N LEU A 17 45.90 -1.29 -19.79
CA LEU A 17 45.13 -1.75 -18.63
C LEU A 17 44.13 -0.69 -18.14
N LEU A 18 44.54 0.59 -18.14
CA LEU A 18 43.70 1.71 -17.72
C LEU A 18 42.54 1.93 -18.69
N VAL A 19 42.78 1.87 -20.00
CA VAL A 19 41.73 1.98 -21.02
C VAL A 19 40.73 0.83 -20.93
N VAL A 20 41.21 -0.42 -20.79
CA VAL A 20 40.32 -1.59 -20.63
C VAL A 20 39.52 -1.48 -19.34
N SER A 21 40.14 -1.10 -18.22
CA SER A 21 39.45 -0.94 -16.93
C SER A 21 38.39 0.17 -17.01
N LEU A 22 38.73 1.32 -17.60
CA LEU A 22 37.80 2.42 -17.78
C LEU A 22 36.64 2.01 -18.69
N SER A 23 36.91 1.25 -19.77
CA SER A 23 35.88 0.76 -20.69
C SER A 23 34.96 -0.27 -20.04
N LEU A 24 35.49 -1.13 -19.16
CA LEU A 24 34.70 -2.08 -18.37
C LEU A 24 33.83 -1.35 -17.34
N ILE A 25 34.38 -0.36 -16.63
CA ILE A 25 33.62 0.48 -15.69
C ILE A 25 32.52 1.23 -16.44
N LEU A 26 32.85 1.85 -17.59
CA LEU A 26 31.88 2.58 -18.40
C LEU A 26 30.81 1.64 -18.97
N GLY A 27 31.20 0.44 -19.43
CA GLY A 27 30.28 -0.59 -19.92
C GLY A 27 29.34 -1.08 -18.83
N VAL A 28 29.84 -1.34 -17.62
CA VAL A 28 29.01 -1.71 -16.47
C VAL A 28 28.08 -0.55 -16.08
N VAL A 29 28.55 0.70 -16.06
CA VAL A 29 27.71 1.87 -15.75
C VAL A 29 26.63 2.09 -16.80
N LEU A 30 26.93 1.89 -18.09
CA LEU A 30 25.98 2.06 -19.19
C LEU A 30 24.96 0.92 -19.26
N VAL A 31 25.38 -0.33 -19.01
CA VAL A 31 24.48 -1.50 -18.99
C VAL A 31 23.68 -1.59 -17.69
N SER A 32 24.20 -1.02 -16.59
CA SER A 32 23.53 -0.97 -15.29
C SER A 32 22.66 0.29 -15.12
N GLN A 33 22.47 1.10 -16.16
CA GLN A 33 21.39 2.07 -16.16
C GLN A 33 20.08 1.28 -15.99
N LYS A 34 19.43 1.44 -14.82
CA LYS A 34 18.25 0.63 -14.47
C LYS A 34 17.23 0.81 -15.60
N THR A 35 16.78 -0.30 -16.16
CA THR A 35 15.78 -0.30 -17.23
C THR A 35 14.51 0.37 -16.73
N GLY A 36 14.03 1.40 -17.44
CA GLY A 36 12.75 2.06 -17.17
C GLY A 36 12.78 3.45 -16.53
N PHE A 37 13.89 4.20 -16.59
CA PHE A 37 13.89 5.62 -16.22
C PHE A 37 13.48 6.55 -17.37
N PHE A 38 12.72 7.58 -17.01
CA PHE A 38 12.25 8.66 -17.87
C PHE A 38 12.78 9.96 -17.34
N GLU A 39 13.45 10.74 -18.18
CA GLU A 39 13.86 12.09 -17.83
C GLU A 39 12.63 13.01 -17.96
N LEU A 40 12.16 13.55 -16.83
CA LEU A 40 11.07 14.52 -16.78
C LEU A 40 11.54 15.88 -17.24
N ARG A 41 12.77 16.24 -16.86
CA ARG A 41 13.38 17.52 -17.17
C ARG A 41 14.90 17.42 -17.11
N ARG A 42 15.56 18.06 -18.06
CA ARG A 42 17.00 18.32 -18.05
C ARG A 42 17.24 19.82 -18.02
N LYS A 43 18.03 20.32 -17.06
CA LYS A 43 18.51 21.71 -17.13
C LYS A 43 19.38 21.86 -18.38
N ALA A 44 19.17 22.91 -19.18
CA ALA A 44 20.01 23.15 -20.35
C ALA A 44 21.50 23.20 -19.94
N GLY A 45 22.30 22.24 -20.42
CA GLY A 45 23.72 22.09 -20.06
C GLY A 45 24.02 21.27 -18.79
N GLY A 46 23.01 20.72 -18.09
CA GLY A 46 23.18 19.85 -16.91
C GLY A 46 23.09 18.36 -17.24
N PHE A 47 23.75 17.51 -16.44
CA PHE A 47 23.56 16.03 -16.44
C PHE A 47 22.55 15.57 -15.38
N LEU A 48 21.98 16.51 -14.63
CA LEU A 48 21.09 16.26 -13.50
C LEU A 48 19.68 16.72 -13.88
N GLY A 49 18.69 15.94 -13.49
CA GLY A 49 17.32 16.08 -13.94
C GLY A 49 16.36 15.27 -13.08
N SER A 50 15.10 15.70 -13.07
CA SER A 50 14.04 14.92 -12.45
C SER A 50 13.76 13.69 -13.30
N THR A 51 13.62 12.51 -12.69
CA THR A 51 13.30 11.27 -13.39
C THR A 51 12.05 10.59 -12.81
N LEU A 52 11.34 9.86 -13.67
CA LEU A 52 10.32 8.90 -13.29
C LEU A 52 10.83 7.51 -13.70
N GLY A 53 11.04 6.60 -12.76
CA GLY A 53 11.46 5.23 -12.99
C GLY A 53 10.31 4.24 -12.88
N VAL A 54 10.52 3.05 -13.44
CA VAL A 54 9.71 1.87 -13.16
C VAL A 54 10.63 0.81 -12.56
N THR A 55 10.22 0.19 -11.45
CA THR A 55 10.90 -0.97 -10.88
C THR A 55 9.91 -2.07 -10.54
N GLY A 56 10.36 -3.31 -10.52
CA GLY A 56 9.52 -4.49 -10.27
C GLY A 56 10.33 -5.78 -10.41
N PRO A 57 9.66 -6.94 -10.39
CA PRO A 57 10.31 -8.21 -10.72
C PRO A 57 10.50 -8.35 -12.23
N THR A 58 11.63 -8.93 -12.64
CA THR A 58 11.91 -9.24 -14.05
C THR A 58 11.25 -10.54 -14.52
N GLN A 59 10.70 -11.35 -13.60
CA GLN A 59 10.02 -12.61 -13.87
C GLN A 59 8.82 -12.80 -12.92
N ALA A 60 7.74 -13.42 -13.40
CA ALA A 60 6.60 -13.84 -12.58
C ALA A 60 5.99 -15.14 -13.14
N MET A 61 5.31 -15.96 -12.33
CA MET A 61 4.60 -17.15 -12.80
C MET A 61 3.16 -16.81 -13.19
N VAL A 62 2.58 -17.56 -14.13
CA VAL A 62 1.12 -17.48 -14.41
C VAL A 62 0.33 -17.72 -13.13
N GLY A 63 -0.57 -16.79 -12.80
CA GLY A 63 -1.37 -16.77 -11.57
C GLY A 63 -0.74 -15.95 -10.43
N ASP A 64 0.54 -15.60 -10.51
CA ASP A 64 1.17 -14.74 -9.51
C ASP A 64 0.59 -13.32 -9.58
N ILE A 65 0.46 -12.72 -8.40
CA ILE A 65 0.24 -11.28 -8.27
C ILE A 65 1.59 -10.66 -7.92
N PHE A 66 1.97 -9.61 -8.64
CA PHE A 66 3.22 -8.89 -8.41
C PHE A 66 3.03 -7.38 -8.51
N ASN A 67 4.00 -6.63 -7.98
CA ASN A 67 3.95 -5.18 -7.91
C ASN A 67 5.00 -4.54 -8.83
N VAL A 68 4.60 -3.46 -9.49
CA VAL A 68 5.45 -2.58 -10.28
C VAL A 68 5.35 -1.18 -9.66
N GLU A 69 6.48 -0.66 -9.19
CA GLU A 69 6.56 0.65 -8.56
C GLU A 69 6.99 1.71 -9.57
N LEU A 70 6.27 2.82 -9.57
CA LEU A 70 6.64 4.04 -10.29
C LEU A 70 7.43 4.91 -9.32
N ILE A 71 8.73 5.13 -9.57
CA ILE A 71 9.64 5.87 -8.70
C ILE A 71 9.80 7.29 -9.22
N LEU A 72 9.50 8.31 -8.43
CA LEU A 72 9.76 9.69 -8.79
C LEU A 72 11.02 10.19 -8.07
N ASP A 73 12.01 10.62 -8.83
CA ASP A 73 13.27 11.18 -8.31
C ASP A 73 13.46 12.62 -8.82
N THR A 74 13.26 13.56 -7.93
CA THR A 74 13.52 15.01 -8.11
C THR A 74 14.73 15.47 -7.31
N ALA A 75 15.44 14.56 -6.64
CA ALA A 75 16.50 14.91 -5.68
C ALA A 75 17.67 15.66 -6.33
N THR A 76 17.81 15.59 -7.65
CA THR A 76 18.87 16.26 -8.41
C THR A 76 18.44 17.56 -9.09
N ASP A 77 17.15 17.94 -9.00
CA ASP A 77 16.58 19.18 -9.55
C ASP A 77 15.98 20.05 -8.43
N TYR A 78 16.84 20.65 -7.60
CA TYR A 78 16.43 21.48 -6.45
C TYR A 78 15.57 22.70 -6.79
N ASP A 79 15.57 23.11 -8.06
CA ASP A 79 14.77 24.23 -8.57
C ASP A 79 13.32 23.80 -8.91
N TYR A 80 13.00 22.51 -8.80
CA TYR A 80 11.76 21.93 -9.29
C TYR A 80 11.04 21.14 -8.18
N THR A 81 9.76 21.44 -8.00
CA THR A 81 8.90 20.67 -7.11
C THR A 81 7.73 20.10 -7.92
N ILE A 82 7.33 18.86 -7.62
CA ILE A 82 6.22 18.22 -8.32
C ILE A 82 4.96 18.35 -7.49
N SER A 83 3.96 19.07 -8.01
CA SER A 83 2.68 19.27 -7.32
C SER A 83 1.66 18.17 -7.60
N GLY A 84 1.79 17.49 -8.74
CA GLY A 84 0.89 16.43 -9.14
C GLY A 84 1.46 15.66 -10.32
N VAL A 85 1.09 14.38 -10.42
CA VAL A 85 1.51 13.50 -11.50
C VAL A 85 0.27 12.82 -12.05
N ASP A 86 -0.09 13.17 -13.29
CA ASP A 86 -1.06 12.40 -14.05
C ASP A 86 -0.30 11.61 -15.13
N GLY A 87 -0.53 10.30 -15.17
CA GLY A 87 0.11 9.39 -16.10
C GLY A 87 -0.87 8.35 -16.64
N LEU A 88 -0.65 7.90 -17.87
CA LEU A 88 -1.31 6.72 -18.41
C LEU A 88 -0.32 5.57 -18.41
N VAL A 89 -0.76 4.39 -17.99
CA VAL A 89 0.03 3.17 -18.03
C VAL A 89 -0.63 2.17 -18.96
N GLU A 90 0.08 1.86 -20.04
CA GLU A 90 -0.22 0.78 -20.97
C GLU A 90 0.50 -0.49 -20.49
N TYR A 91 -0.15 -1.63 -20.61
CA TYR A 91 0.44 -2.93 -20.24
C TYR A 91 0.03 -4.02 -21.21
N SER A 92 0.79 -5.12 -21.27
CA SER A 92 0.48 -6.25 -22.16
C SER A 92 -0.81 -6.99 -21.76
N ASP A 93 -1.48 -7.61 -22.72
CA ASP A 93 -2.69 -8.44 -22.49
C ASP A 93 -2.46 -9.68 -21.60
N ASN A 94 -1.20 -10.07 -21.42
CA ASN A 94 -0.78 -11.14 -20.52
C ASN A 94 -0.79 -10.72 -19.04
N LEU A 95 -1.10 -9.45 -18.76
CA LEU A 95 -1.21 -8.87 -17.44
C LEU A 95 -2.62 -8.31 -17.25
N GLN A 96 -3.14 -8.43 -16.03
CA GLN A 96 -4.35 -7.73 -15.61
C GLN A 96 -4.03 -6.86 -14.40
N LEU A 97 -4.24 -5.55 -14.53
CA LEU A 97 -4.10 -4.60 -13.43
C LEU A 97 -5.20 -4.85 -12.40
N THR A 98 -4.82 -5.23 -11.17
CA THR A 98 -5.75 -5.57 -10.09
C THR A 98 -5.89 -4.43 -9.07
N ALA A 99 -4.83 -3.67 -8.85
CA ALA A 99 -4.85 -2.52 -7.95
C ALA A 99 -3.84 -1.46 -8.37
N VAL A 100 -4.14 -0.22 -7.99
CA VAL A 100 -3.18 0.90 -8.00
C VAL A 100 -3.15 1.42 -6.58
N ASN A 101 -2.05 1.14 -5.89
CA ASN A 101 -1.81 1.60 -4.54
C ASN A 101 -0.99 2.88 -4.56
N ARG A 102 -1.20 3.69 -3.53
CA ARG A 102 -0.39 4.88 -3.29
C ARG A 102 1.05 4.48 -2.98
N GLY A 103 2.01 5.22 -3.52
CA GLY A 103 3.39 5.14 -3.09
C GLY A 103 3.70 6.09 -1.93
N SER A 104 4.81 5.83 -1.23
CA SER A 104 5.23 6.55 -0.03
C SER A 104 5.33 8.07 -0.18
N LEU A 105 5.43 8.59 -1.40
CA LEU A 105 5.51 10.03 -1.64
C LEU A 105 4.22 10.80 -1.35
N PHE A 106 3.07 10.12 -1.23
CA PHE A 106 1.78 10.78 -1.06
C PHE A 106 1.03 10.36 0.21
N ASP A 107 1.68 9.68 1.15
CA ASP A 107 1.02 9.12 2.35
C ASP A 107 0.26 10.21 3.15
N GLU A 108 0.69 11.46 3.07
CA GLU A 108 0.07 12.62 3.71
C GLU A 108 -1.21 13.14 3.00
N TYR A 109 -1.52 12.70 1.78
CA TYR A 109 -2.58 13.29 0.96
C TYR A 109 -3.71 12.31 0.64
N PRO A 110 -4.94 12.46 1.15
CA PRO A 110 -5.94 11.37 1.23
C PRO A 110 -6.47 10.80 -0.10
N ASN A 111 -6.30 11.41 -1.28
CA ASN A 111 -7.08 11.04 -2.48
C ASN A 111 -6.24 10.55 -3.67
N LEU A 112 -6.12 9.22 -3.90
CA LEU A 112 -5.77 8.71 -5.24
C LEU A 112 -7.06 8.39 -6.00
N ALA A 113 -7.23 8.97 -7.19
CA ALA A 113 -8.32 8.62 -8.10
C ALA A 113 -7.79 7.60 -9.11
N ASN A 114 -8.30 6.36 -9.05
CA ASN A 114 -7.86 5.27 -9.92
C ASN A 114 -9.01 4.78 -10.80
N VAL A 115 -8.78 4.73 -12.11
CA VAL A 115 -9.66 4.05 -13.06
C VAL A 115 -9.03 2.69 -13.38
N ILE A 116 -9.50 1.65 -12.67
CA ILE A 116 -9.11 0.26 -12.91
C ILE A 116 -10.08 -0.32 -13.96
N GLY A 117 -9.55 -1.05 -14.95
CA GLY A 117 -10.36 -1.77 -15.94
C GLY A 117 -10.27 -1.27 -17.38
N THR A 118 -9.48 -0.23 -17.65
CA THR A 118 -9.12 0.18 -19.02
C THR A 118 -7.63 -0.04 -19.25
N ASN A 119 -7.25 -0.43 -20.47
CA ASN A 119 -5.87 -0.43 -20.94
C ASN A 119 -5.78 0.56 -22.11
N PRO A 120 -5.10 1.71 -21.98
CA PRO A 120 -4.27 2.13 -20.83
C PRO A 120 -5.09 2.49 -19.57
N ALA A 121 -4.47 2.30 -18.40
CA ALA A 121 -5.01 2.71 -17.11
C ALA A 121 -4.54 4.13 -16.77
N MET A 122 -5.46 4.99 -16.34
CA MET A 122 -5.10 6.34 -15.86
C MET A 122 -4.74 6.28 -14.39
N ILE A 123 -3.53 6.75 -14.07
CA ILE A 123 -3.04 6.93 -12.71
C ILE A 123 -2.98 8.43 -12.47
N SER A 124 -3.83 8.90 -11.55
CA SER A 124 -3.81 10.30 -11.12
C SER A 124 -3.30 10.38 -9.70
N GLY A 125 -2.16 11.02 -9.55
CA GLY A 125 -1.57 11.37 -8.27
C GLY A 125 -2.27 12.55 -7.63
N VAL A 126 -2.17 12.66 -6.30
CA VAL A 126 -2.77 13.79 -5.60
C VAL A 126 -2.12 15.08 -6.07
N LYS A 127 -2.93 16.02 -6.53
CA LYS A 127 -2.53 17.40 -6.80
C LYS A 127 -2.44 18.14 -5.46
N ASN A 128 -1.23 18.30 -4.93
CA ASN A 128 -0.98 19.18 -3.79
C ASN A 128 -0.72 20.61 -4.28
N TYR A 129 -1.77 21.42 -4.28
CA TYR A 129 -1.69 22.85 -4.60
C TYR A 129 -1.43 23.75 -3.39
N ASN A 130 -1.08 23.19 -2.22
CA ASN A 130 -0.77 24.01 -1.05
C ASN A 130 0.46 24.88 -1.32
N THR A 131 0.37 26.17 -0.99
CA THR A 131 1.50 27.07 -1.06
C THR A 131 2.12 27.32 0.32
N ASN A 132 3.39 27.72 0.36
CA ASN A 132 3.99 28.32 1.55
C ASN A 132 3.53 29.78 1.73
N GLU A 133 4.02 30.45 2.77
CA GLU A 133 3.73 31.86 3.08
C GLU A 133 4.14 32.84 1.96
N ASN A 134 5.06 32.44 1.09
CA ASN A 134 5.51 33.22 -0.08
C ASN A 134 4.67 32.95 -1.34
N GLY A 135 3.62 32.11 -1.24
CA GLY A 135 2.79 31.73 -2.38
C GLY A 135 3.45 30.71 -3.33
N TRP A 136 4.53 30.03 -2.91
CA TRP A 136 5.20 28.99 -3.70
C TRP A 136 4.61 27.62 -3.40
N PHE A 137 4.46 26.76 -4.39
CA PHE A 137 3.95 25.40 -4.19
C PHE A 137 4.85 24.57 -3.27
N LYS A 138 4.25 23.95 -2.26
CA LYS A 138 4.85 22.86 -1.48
C LYS A 138 4.78 21.55 -2.28
N GLY A 139 5.37 21.53 -3.46
CA GLY A 139 5.47 20.30 -4.25
C GLY A 139 6.49 19.33 -3.64
N PHE A 140 6.47 18.10 -4.13
CA PHE A 140 7.41 17.06 -3.73
C PHE A 140 8.83 17.35 -4.24
N THR A 141 9.80 17.16 -3.35
CA THR A 141 11.25 17.11 -3.64
C THR A 141 11.85 15.88 -2.97
N GLY A 142 12.63 15.08 -3.71
CA GLY A 142 13.28 13.87 -3.19
C GLY A 142 13.16 12.68 -4.14
N ASN A 143 13.42 11.48 -3.62
CA ASN A 143 13.29 10.21 -4.34
C ASN A 143 12.36 9.27 -3.56
N GLY A 144 11.34 8.73 -4.21
CA GLY A 144 10.51 7.68 -3.64
C GLY A 144 9.43 7.16 -4.58
N THR A 145 8.59 6.26 -4.06
CA THR A 145 7.53 5.62 -4.86
C THR A 145 6.34 6.55 -4.99
N PHE A 146 5.99 6.90 -6.22
CA PHE A 146 4.81 7.67 -6.59
C PHE A 146 3.54 6.81 -6.51
N ALA A 147 3.57 5.63 -7.14
CA ALA A 147 2.46 4.69 -7.15
C ALA A 147 2.98 3.25 -7.27
N THR A 148 2.22 2.30 -6.75
CA THR A 148 2.51 0.86 -6.86
C THR A 148 1.36 0.18 -7.59
N LEU A 149 1.65 -0.39 -8.75
CA LEU A 149 0.70 -1.09 -9.61
C LEU A 149 0.76 -2.58 -9.34
N SER A 150 -0.35 -3.17 -8.93
CA SER A 150 -0.45 -4.61 -8.72
C SER A 150 -1.06 -5.27 -9.96
N PHE A 151 -0.36 -6.26 -10.50
CA PHE A 151 -0.78 -7.03 -11.67
C PHE A 151 -0.96 -8.50 -11.28
N ILE A 152 -1.90 -9.18 -11.93
CA ILE A 152 -1.94 -10.64 -12.00
C ILE A 152 -1.45 -11.10 -13.38
N ALA A 153 -0.54 -12.06 -13.41
CA ALA A 153 -0.05 -12.68 -14.62
C ALA A 153 -1.08 -13.69 -15.17
N THR A 154 -1.65 -13.42 -16.34
CA THR A 154 -2.75 -14.23 -16.90
C THR A 154 -2.29 -15.24 -17.95
N ARG A 155 -1.15 -15.02 -18.60
CA ARG A 155 -0.60 -15.88 -19.65
C ARG A 155 0.92 -15.84 -19.68
N SER A 156 1.56 -16.98 -19.98
CA SER A 156 3.01 -17.06 -20.18
C SER A 156 3.47 -16.28 -21.42
N GLY A 157 4.72 -15.83 -21.40
CA GLY A 157 5.35 -15.06 -22.47
C GLY A 157 5.88 -13.70 -22.01
N PRO A 158 6.55 -12.96 -22.89
CA PRO A 158 7.03 -11.62 -22.59
C PRO A 158 5.83 -10.68 -22.35
N ALA A 159 5.94 -9.87 -21.31
CA ALA A 159 4.99 -8.85 -20.95
C ALA A 159 5.71 -7.52 -20.72
N TYR A 160 4.98 -6.42 -20.80
CA TYR A 160 5.49 -5.09 -20.53
C TYR A 160 4.52 -4.22 -19.74
N VAL A 161 5.08 -3.24 -19.05
CA VAL A 161 4.39 -2.09 -18.46
C VAL A 161 5.07 -0.83 -18.98
N LYS A 162 4.31 0.10 -19.56
CA LYS A 162 4.85 1.29 -20.20
C LYS A 162 4.03 2.51 -19.81
N LEU A 163 4.72 3.60 -19.44
CA LEU A 163 4.08 4.90 -19.32
C LEU A 163 3.83 5.48 -20.71
N VAL A 164 2.61 5.93 -20.97
CA VAL A 164 2.24 6.53 -22.25
C VAL A 164 1.77 7.96 -22.07
N HIS A 165 2.02 8.76 -23.11
CA HIS A 165 1.49 10.10 -23.19
C HIS A 165 -0.01 10.07 -23.48
N LYS A 166 -0.77 10.97 -22.84
CA LYS A 166 -2.18 11.20 -23.17
C LYS A 166 -2.42 11.81 -24.57
N GLY A 167 -1.35 12.17 -25.29
CA GLY A 167 -1.40 12.74 -26.64
C GLY A 167 -1.65 14.25 -26.66
N ALA A 168 -1.54 14.84 -27.86
CA ALA A 168 -1.82 16.25 -28.10
C ALA A 168 -3.34 16.51 -28.12
N GLY A 169 -3.83 17.42 -27.28
CA GLY A 169 -5.26 17.74 -27.16
C GLY A 169 -5.84 17.52 -25.77
N ALA A 170 -5.07 16.97 -24.84
CA ALA A 170 -5.46 16.97 -23.45
C ALA A 170 -5.38 18.40 -22.88
N THR A 171 -6.52 18.90 -22.40
CA THR A 171 -6.69 20.27 -21.93
C THR A 171 -5.98 20.43 -20.57
N ASP A 172 -4.82 21.09 -20.63
CA ASP A 172 -4.10 21.82 -19.57
C ASP A 172 -3.63 21.12 -18.29
N ASP A 173 -3.94 19.84 -18.05
CA ASP A 173 -3.70 19.25 -16.73
C ASP A 173 -3.25 17.80 -16.72
N SER A 174 -2.90 17.24 -17.87
CA SER A 174 -2.87 15.78 -18.06
C SER A 174 -1.49 15.13 -18.13
N ASN A 175 -0.45 15.86 -17.78
CA ASN A 175 0.91 15.36 -17.67
C ASN A 175 1.42 15.70 -16.27
N ILE A 176 2.62 15.25 -15.91
CA ILE A 176 3.27 15.61 -14.64
C ILE A 176 3.32 17.14 -14.51
N ASN A 177 2.50 17.67 -13.59
CA ASN A 177 2.44 19.08 -13.26
C ASN A 177 3.49 19.34 -12.17
N GLY A 178 4.70 19.74 -12.59
CA GLY A 178 5.65 20.34 -11.67
C GLY A 178 5.73 21.85 -11.87
N PHE A 179 6.09 22.51 -10.78
CA PHE A 179 6.29 23.95 -10.73
C PHE A 179 7.76 24.21 -10.37
N LEU A 180 8.29 25.35 -10.83
CA LEU A 180 9.57 25.83 -10.28
C LEU A 180 9.38 26.21 -8.81
N ALA A 181 10.23 25.68 -7.94
CA ALA A 181 10.14 25.76 -6.48
C ALA A 181 10.07 27.20 -5.92
N ASN A 182 10.41 28.20 -6.74
CA ASN A 182 10.59 29.60 -6.35
C ASN A 182 9.86 30.60 -7.28
N GLN A 183 8.78 30.19 -7.96
CA GLN A 183 8.00 31.12 -8.81
C GLN A 183 6.54 31.22 -8.37
N PRO A 184 5.94 32.42 -8.39
CA PRO A 184 4.52 32.62 -8.11
C PRO A 184 3.64 32.04 -9.23
N VAL A 185 2.49 31.50 -8.83
CA VAL A 185 1.54 30.68 -9.61
C VAL A 185 1.09 31.32 -10.94
N SER A 186 1.11 32.65 -11.04
CA SER A 186 0.55 33.41 -12.16
C SER A 186 1.37 33.39 -13.46
N LEU A 187 2.59 32.83 -13.48
CA LEU A 187 3.57 33.09 -14.55
C LEU A 187 4.01 31.89 -15.40
N GLN A 188 3.54 30.67 -15.17
CA GLN A 188 4.08 29.50 -15.89
C GLN A 188 3.17 29.02 -17.02
N LYS A 189 3.70 29.08 -18.25
CA LYS A 189 3.18 28.29 -19.37
C LYS A 189 3.48 26.81 -19.11
N THR A 190 2.46 25.96 -19.16
CA THR A 190 2.49 24.49 -19.08
C THR A 190 3.20 23.88 -20.30
N GLN A 191 4.50 24.14 -20.51
CA GLN A 191 5.22 23.55 -21.64
C GLN A 191 6.69 23.25 -21.33
N ASP A 192 6.93 22.09 -20.73
CA ASP A 192 8.03 21.23 -21.17
C ASP A 192 7.44 19.82 -21.35
N ARG A 193 7.43 19.34 -22.59
CA ARG A 193 6.93 18.02 -22.98
C ARG A 193 8.03 17.00 -22.67
N LEU A 194 7.67 15.80 -22.22
CA LEU A 194 8.65 14.72 -22.06
C LEU A 194 9.41 14.56 -23.38
N TYR A 195 10.74 14.64 -23.32
CA TYR A 195 11.61 14.73 -24.48
C TYR A 195 11.80 13.38 -25.21
N ALA A 196 11.41 12.26 -24.58
CA ALA A 196 11.54 10.92 -25.13
C ALA A 196 10.35 10.02 -24.77
N VAL A 197 9.99 9.12 -25.69
CA VAL A 197 8.98 8.08 -25.44
C VAL A 197 9.50 7.15 -24.34
N PRO A 198 8.71 6.89 -23.30
CA PRO A 198 9.07 5.96 -22.24
C PRO A 198 9.48 4.58 -22.79
N LEU A 199 10.66 4.08 -22.39
CA LEU A 199 11.03 2.67 -22.55
C LEU A 199 10.05 1.79 -21.76
N ALA A 200 9.63 0.69 -22.37
CA ALA A 200 8.79 -0.30 -21.73
C ALA A 200 9.58 -1.07 -20.66
N TYR A 201 8.97 -1.29 -19.49
CA TYR A 201 9.48 -2.18 -18.45
C TYR A 201 9.05 -3.61 -18.80
N ASN A 202 10.01 -4.49 -19.12
CA ASN A 202 9.76 -5.85 -19.59
C ASN A 202 9.81 -6.87 -18.45
N ILE A 203 8.91 -7.85 -18.49
CA ILE A 203 8.75 -8.92 -17.51
C ILE A 203 8.56 -10.24 -18.27
N ASP A 204 9.27 -11.29 -17.90
CA ASP A 204 9.03 -12.62 -18.46
C ASP A 204 8.02 -13.39 -17.60
N ILE A 205 6.85 -13.72 -18.17
CA ILE A 205 5.85 -14.55 -17.50
C ILE A 205 6.10 -16.02 -17.80
N LEU A 206 6.47 -16.77 -16.77
CA LEU A 206 6.78 -18.20 -16.86
C LEU A 206 5.52 -19.03 -16.59
N GLU A 207 5.42 -20.20 -17.22
CA GLU A 207 4.38 -21.16 -16.87
C GLU A 207 4.61 -21.67 -15.44
N ASN A 208 3.53 -21.78 -14.68
CA ASN A 208 3.59 -22.44 -13.38
C ASN A 208 4.02 -23.90 -13.62
N PRO A 209 5.13 -24.38 -13.01
CA PRO A 209 5.55 -25.77 -13.19
C PRO A 209 4.36 -26.67 -12.90
N ALA A 210 3.95 -27.47 -13.91
CA ALA A 210 2.84 -28.39 -13.76
C ALA A 210 3.01 -29.14 -12.44
N SER A 211 1.98 -29.10 -11.59
CA SER A 211 2.03 -29.80 -10.30
C SER A 211 2.54 -31.22 -10.56
N PRO A 212 3.51 -31.72 -9.76
CA PRO A 212 4.05 -33.05 -9.98
C PRO A 212 2.88 -34.04 -10.07
N PRO A 213 2.93 -34.98 -11.02
CA PRO A 213 1.82 -35.90 -11.25
C PRO A 213 1.41 -36.54 -9.93
N ASN A 214 0.12 -36.49 -9.62
CA ASN A 214 -0.48 -37.07 -8.42
C ASN A 214 0.11 -38.47 -8.19
N ILE A 215 0.94 -38.61 -7.16
CA ILE A 215 1.47 -39.90 -6.74
C ILE A 215 0.27 -40.68 -6.20
N THR A 216 -0.19 -41.66 -6.98
CA THR A 216 -1.22 -42.61 -6.58
C THR A 216 -0.83 -43.28 -5.27
N THR A 217 -1.70 -43.15 -4.28
CA THR A 217 -1.55 -43.65 -2.91
C THR A 217 -1.40 -45.18 -2.87
N PHE A 218 -0.34 -45.65 -2.21
CA PHE A 218 -0.16 -47.08 -1.88
C PHE A 218 -1.13 -47.49 -0.75
N PRO A 219 -1.74 -48.70 -0.83
CA PRO A 219 -2.61 -49.21 0.22
C PRO A 219 -1.77 -49.71 1.41
N PHE A 220 -1.99 -49.15 2.60
CA PHE A 220 -1.40 -49.65 3.84
C PHE A 220 -2.28 -50.77 4.45
N PRO A 221 -1.68 -51.82 5.04
CA PRO A 221 -2.41 -52.91 5.67
C PRO A 221 -2.99 -52.50 7.03
N SER A 222 -4.23 -52.92 7.26
CA SER A 222 -5.03 -52.70 8.46
C SER A 222 -4.49 -53.46 9.67
N THR A 223 -4.06 -52.71 10.69
CA THR A 223 -3.73 -53.25 12.03
C THR A 223 -4.84 -52.89 13.00
N ILE A 224 -5.27 -53.86 13.80
CA ILE A 224 -6.38 -53.80 14.75
C ILE A 224 -6.00 -52.87 15.91
N ILE A 225 -6.85 -51.88 16.20
CA ILE A 225 -6.60 -50.84 17.21
C ILE A 225 -7.32 -51.17 18.52
N SER A 226 -6.54 -51.18 19.59
CA SER A 226 -6.98 -51.23 21.00
C SER A 226 -7.76 -49.97 21.36
N ILE A 227 -8.92 -50.14 22.01
CA ILE A 227 -9.85 -49.05 22.33
C ILE A 227 -9.33 -48.31 23.57
N VAL A 228 -8.46 -47.32 23.34
CA VAL A 228 -8.06 -46.30 24.33
C VAL A 228 -9.21 -45.27 24.41
N PRO A 229 -9.59 -44.78 25.60
CA PRO A 229 -10.63 -43.75 25.73
C PRO A 229 -10.29 -42.56 24.82
N VAL A 230 -11.26 -42.18 23.97
CA VAL A 230 -11.09 -41.13 22.96
C VAL A 230 -10.87 -39.80 23.69
N THR A 231 -9.61 -39.40 23.81
CA THR A 231 -9.25 -38.02 24.14
C THR A 231 -9.83 -37.17 23.03
N VAL A 232 -10.91 -36.44 23.33
CA VAL A 232 -11.56 -35.54 22.37
C VAL A 232 -10.52 -34.51 21.98
N THR A 233 -9.92 -34.69 20.81
CA THR A 233 -8.93 -33.75 20.30
C THR A 233 -9.69 -32.44 20.06
N PRO A 234 -9.25 -31.31 20.66
CA PRO A 234 -9.92 -30.03 20.47
C PRO A 234 -10.08 -29.76 18.98
N ALA A 235 -11.26 -29.27 18.57
CA ALA A 235 -11.47 -28.87 17.18
C ALA A 235 -10.36 -27.91 16.75
N PRO A 236 -9.84 -28.02 15.52
CA PRO A 236 -8.76 -27.17 15.05
C PRO A 236 -9.15 -25.69 15.18
N GLN A 237 -8.31 -24.89 15.80
CA GLN A 237 -8.49 -23.44 15.96
C GLN A 237 -7.57 -22.67 15.01
N VAL A 238 -7.99 -21.46 14.66
CA VAL A 238 -7.15 -20.50 13.93
C VAL A 238 -6.72 -19.43 14.92
N THR A 239 -5.41 -19.21 15.03
CA THR A 239 -4.87 -18.10 15.84
C THR A 239 -4.26 -17.06 14.91
N VAL A 240 -4.86 -15.86 14.89
CA VAL A 240 -4.35 -14.70 14.17
C VAL A 240 -3.73 -13.76 15.19
N ASN A 241 -2.43 -13.52 15.13
CA ASN A 241 -1.85 -12.48 15.99
C ASN A 241 -2.12 -11.11 15.34
N ILE A 242 -2.50 -10.12 16.15
CA ILE A 242 -2.78 -8.77 15.69
C ILE A 242 -1.83 -7.77 16.33
N LYS A 243 -1.61 -6.64 15.65
CA LYS A 243 -0.91 -5.48 16.17
C LYS A 243 -1.70 -4.21 15.84
N LEU A 244 -1.96 -3.39 16.85
CA LEU A 244 -2.58 -2.08 16.69
C LEU A 244 -2.09 -1.11 17.77
N ASN A 245 -2.07 0.19 17.45
CA ASN A 245 -1.72 1.23 18.39
C ASN A 245 -2.98 2.04 18.74
N LEU A 246 -3.19 2.34 20.01
CA LEU A 246 -4.31 3.18 20.45
C LEU A 246 -3.83 4.61 20.67
N GLU A 247 -4.40 5.57 19.95
CA GLU A 247 -4.08 6.98 20.16
C GLU A 247 -4.50 7.46 21.56
N GLY A 248 -3.71 8.37 22.13
CA GLY A 248 -4.01 9.03 23.40
C GLY A 248 -3.62 8.24 24.65
N LYS A 249 -3.48 6.91 24.57
CA LYS A 249 -3.11 6.06 25.70
C LYS A 249 -1.63 5.69 25.72
N THR A 250 -1.06 5.67 26.92
CA THR A 250 0.28 5.13 27.19
C THR A 250 0.27 3.61 27.38
N ASP A 251 -0.84 3.06 27.90
CA ASP A 251 -1.11 1.62 27.94
C ASP A 251 -2.09 1.25 26.82
N HIS A 252 -1.63 0.47 25.85
CA HIS A 252 -2.48 0.01 24.74
C HIS A 252 -3.36 -1.20 25.12
N SER A 253 -3.32 -1.68 26.36
CA SER A 253 -4.10 -2.85 26.75
C SER A 253 -5.62 -2.60 26.61
N ALA A 254 -6.27 -3.45 25.81
CA ALA A 254 -7.70 -3.34 25.53
C ALA A 254 -8.27 -4.65 24.98
N ASP A 255 -9.58 -4.81 25.13
CA ASP A 255 -10.34 -5.76 24.33
C ASP A 255 -10.71 -5.11 22.99
N VAL A 256 -10.41 -5.81 21.90
CA VAL A 256 -10.55 -5.31 20.53
C VAL A 256 -11.43 -6.28 19.77
N ASP A 257 -12.59 -5.80 19.37
CA ASP A 257 -13.50 -6.56 18.53
C ASP A 257 -12.99 -6.59 17.10
N ILE A 258 -12.89 -7.79 16.55
CA ILE A 258 -12.47 -8.01 15.16
C ILE A 258 -13.69 -8.36 14.34
N TYR A 259 -13.92 -7.55 13.30
CA TYR A 259 -14.95 -7.75 12.32
C TYR A 259 -14.34 -8.20 10.99
N ALA A 260 -15.10 -8.95 10.22
CA ALA A 260 -14.69 -9.46 8.92
C ALA A 260 -15.73 -9.15 7.85
N LEU A 261 -15.23 -8.77 6.68
CA LEU A 261 -15.98 -8.66 5.43
C LEU A 261 -15.47 -9.73 4.46
N ASP A 262 -16.35 -10.63 4.04
CA ASP A 262 -16.05 -11.65 3.03
C ASP A 262 -16.12 -11.02 1.63
N PRO A 263 -15.02 -11.01 0.85
CA PRO A 263 -14.99 -10.41 -0.48
C PRO A 263 -15.88 -11.13 -1.49
N ASN A 264 -16.32 -12.36 -1.20
CA ASN A 264 -17.14 -13.16 -2.11
C ASN A 264 -18.65 -12.97 -1.92
N ILE A 265 -19.08 -12.28 -0.86
CA ILE A 265 -20.50 -12.00 -0.63
C ILE A 265 -20.87 -10.75 -1.45
N PRO A 266 -21.73 -10.88 -2.48
CA PRO A 266 -22.15 -9.73 -3.28
C PRO A 266 -22.85 -8.70 -2.38
N ILE A 267 -22.51 -7.44 -2.56
CA ILE A 267 -23.02 -6.33 -1.75
C ILE A 267 -24.48 -6.05 -2.15
N VAL A 268 -25.43 -6.68 -1.46
CA VAL A 268 -26.88 -6.49 -1.64
C VAL A 268 -27.50 -5.99 -0.33
N GLY A 269 -27.87 -4.71 -0.27
CA GLY A 269 -28.55 -4.09 0.87
C GLY A 269 -27.70 -3.11 1.70
N PRO A 270 -28.28 -2.48 2.75
CA PRO A 270 -27.53 -1.62 3.65
C PRO A 270 -26.41 -2.42 4.31
N MET A 271 -25.17 -1.91 4.22
CA MET A 271 -23.95 -2.63 4.60
C MET A 271 -23.78 -3.10 6.07
N PRO A 272 -24.55 -2.66 7.10
CA PRO A 272 -24.36 -3.16 8.46
C PRO A 272 -24.44 -4.68 8.62
N SER A 273 -25.10 -5.40 7.69
CA SER A 273 -25.23 -6.86 7.73
C SER A 273 -24.04 -7.64 7.15
N MET A 274 -23.08 -6.97 6.52
CA MET A 274 -21.97 -7.62 5.79
C MET A 274 -20.69 -7.73 6.58
N VAL A 275 -20.54 -6.90 7.61
CA VAL A 275 -19.37 -6.86 8.47
C VAL A 275 -19.75 -7.53 9.79
N ASN A 276 -19.33 -8.78 9.95
CA ASN A 276 -19.69 -9.59 11.12
C ASN A 276 -18.54 -9.61 12.12
N LYS A 277 -18.85 -9.45 13.40
CA LYS A 277 -17.88 -9.71 14.47
C LYS A 277 -17.52 -11.19 14.44
N ILE A 278 -16.24 -11.49 14.25
CA ILE A 278 -15.72 -12.86 14.20
C ILE A 278 -14.99 -13.27 15.48
N GLY A 279 -14.59 -12.31 16.31
CA GLY A 279 -13.98 -12.57 17.62
C GLY A 279 -13.59 -11.30 18.34
N THR A 280 -12.97 -11.46 19.51
CA THR A 280 -12.37 -10.40 20.30
C THR A 280 -10.94 -10.82 20.63
N ALA A 281 -9.98 -9.91 20.41
CA ALA A 281 -8.59 -10.09 20.80
C ALA A 281 -8.29 -9.20 21.99
N ARG A 282 -7.56 -9.73 22.98
CA ARG A 282 -7.04 -8.93 24.08
C ARG A 282 -5.60 -8.55 23.77
N ILE A 283 -5.35 -7.25 23.60
CA ILE A 283 -4.00 -6.72 23.31
C ILE A 283 -3.28 -6.33 24.59
N ASN A 284 -1.96 -6.45 24.60
CA ASN A 284 -1.09 -6.00 25.68
C ASN A 284 -0.77 -4.49 25.57
N ASP A 285 0.04 -4.01 26.49
CA ASP A 285 0.57 -2.63 26.55
C ASP A 285 1.34 -2.19 25.29
N GLN A 286 1.90 -3.16 24.56
CA GLN A 286 2.59 -2.95 23.29
C GLN A 286 1.67 -3.07 22.06
N GLY A 287 0.36 -3.30 22.25
CA GLY A 287 -0.61 -3.39 21.18
C GLY A 287 -0.71 -4.75 20.48
N TYR A 288 -0.09 -5.80 21.03
CA TYR A 288 -0.10 -7.15 20.47
C TYR A 288 -1.10 -8.05 21.19
N GLY A 289 -1.83 -8.88 20.43
CA GLY A 289 -2.73 -9.86 21.02
C GLY A 289 -3.11 -10.99 20.06
N PRO A 290 -3.41 -12.20 20.58
CA PRO A 290 -3.96 -13.28 19.75
C PRO A 290 -5.48 -13.13 19.57
N LEU A 291 -5.95 -13.31 18.35
CA LEU A 291 -7.35 -13.54 18.00
C LEU A 291 -7.53 -15.04 17.74
N VAL A 292 -8.29 -15.72 18.60
CA VAL A 292 -8.61 -17.14 18.44
C VAL A 292 -9.99 -17.28 17.78
N LEU A 293 -10.03 -17.94 16.63
CA LEU A 293 -11.23 -18.19 15.85
C LEU A 293 -11.52 -19.69 15.76
N ASN A 294 -12.80 -20.03 15.63
CA ASN A 294 -13.21 -21.42 15.42
C ASN A 294 -12.84 -21.92 14.00
N SER A 295 -12.89 -23.23 13.78
CA SER A 295 -12.52 -23.89 12.52
C SER A 295 -13.33 -23.44 11.30
N THR A 296 -14.52 -22.84 11.47
CA THR A 296 -15.39 -22.43 10.36
C THR A 296 -14.84 -21.24 9.55
N HIS A 297 -13.79 -20.61 10.07
CA HIS A 297 -13.06 -19.54 9.40
C HIS A 297 -11.83 -20.03 8.61
N ILE A 298 -11.43 -21.30 8.75
CA ILE A 298 -10.30 -21.89 7.99
C ILE A 298 -10.64 -21.88 6.50
N GLY A 299 -9.69 -21.44 5.67
CA GLY A 299 -9.79 -21.41 4.21
C GLY A 299 -10.55 -20.21 3.65
N LYS A 300 -11.03 -19.30 4.51
CA LYS A 300 -11.75 -18.09 4.08
C LYS A 300 -10.83 -16.88 4.02
N SER A 301 -11.09 -15.98 3.08
CA SER A 301 -10.38 -14.71 2.91
C SER A 301 -11.24 -13.56 3.43
N TYR A 302 -10.68 -12.65 4.22
CA TYR A 302 -11.43 -11.53 4.80
C TYR A 302 -10.70 -10.20 4.73
N TYR A 303 -11.45 -9.11 4.57
CA TYR A 303 -10.99 -7.81 5.05
C TYR A 303 -11.30 -7.72 6.55
N LEU A 304 -10.27 -7.46 7.36
CA LEU A 304 -10.41 -7.38 8.81
C LEU A 304 -10.50 -5.93 9.27
N PHE A 305 -11.36 -5.68 10.24
CA PHE A 305 -11.54 -4.40 10.91
C PHE A 305 -11.39 -4.59 12.41
N ALA A 306 -10.60 -3.74 13.05
CA ALA A 306 -10.49 -3.65 14.50
C ALA A 306 -11.39 -2.51 14.98
N LYS A 307 -12.18 -2.78 16.02
CA LYS A 307 -12.94 -1.77 16.74
C LYS A 307 -12.79 -1.98 18.24
N THR A 308 -12.53 -0.92 18.97
CA THR A 308 -12.52 -0.93 20.44
C THR A 308 -13.32 0.26 20.95
N LYS A 309 -13.69 0.23 22.23
CA LYS A 309 -14.60 1.22 22.82
C LYS A 309 -13.97 2.61 22.81
N SER A 310 -14.71 3.63 22.37
CA SER A 310 -14.23 5.01 22.20
C SER A 310 -13.29 5.27 21.03
N TYR A 311 -13.09 4.30 20.14
CA TYR A 311 -12.17 4.42 19.01
C TYR A 311 -12.89 4.16 17.69
N LEU A 312 -12.51 4.92 16.66
CA LEU A 312 -12.98 4.67 15.30
C LEU A 312 -12.51 3.29 14.84
N SER A 313 -13.35 2.59 14.09
CA SER A 313 -12.94 1.34 13.47
C SER A 313 -11.80 1.56 12.47
N LYS A 314 -10.88 0.60 12.43
CA LYS A 314 -9.72 0.63 11.57
C LYS A 314 -9.60 -0.67 10.80
N ARG A 315 -9.48 -0.58 9.48
CA ARG A 315 -9.19 -1.72 8.61
C ARG A 315 -7.73 -2.11 8.76
N SER A 316 -7.42 -3.39 8.63
CA SER A 316 -6.03 -3.84 8.53
C SER A 316 -5.31 -3.11 7.37
N ASN A 317 -4.03 -2.81 7.55
CA ASN A 317 -3.20 -2.12 6.55
C ASN A 317 -3.03 -2.93 5.25
N ASN A 318 -3.53 -4.16 5.23
CA ASN A 318 -3.54 -4.98 4.04
C ASN A 318 -4.66 -4.53 3.08
N HIS A 319 -4.26 -4.06 1.91
CA HIS A 319 -5.20 -3.72 0.85
C HIS A 319 -5.88 -4.95 0.24
N LEU A 320 -5.32 -6.15 0.46
CA LEU A 320 -5.87 -7.42 0.01
C LEU A 320 -6.54 -8.20 1.16
N PRO A 321 -7.52 -9.07 0.86
CA PRO A 321 -8.15 -9.90 1.87
C PRO A 321 -7.17 -10.96 2.40
N ILE A 322 -7.25 -11.24 3.69
CA ILE A 322 -6.35 -12.14 4.42
C ILE A 322 -6.94 -13.55 4.42
N LEU A 323 -6.24 -14.51 3.82
CA LEU A 323 -6.61 -15.93 3.85
C LEU A 323 -6.25 -16.54 5.22
N LEU A 324 -7.27 -16.99 5.95
CA LEU A 324 -7.09 -17.68 7.22
C LEU A 324 -6.77 -19.16 7.01
N LYS A 325 -5.69 -19.65 7.59
CA LYS A 325 -5.30 -21.07 7.54
C LYS A 325 -5.30 -21.67 8.94
N SER A 326 -5.39 -23.00 9.01
CA SER A 326 -5.26 -23.73 10.28
C SER A 326 -3.89 -23.48 10.91
N GLY A 327 -3.85 -23.38 12.25
CA GLY A 327 -2.64 -23.18 13.02
C GLY A 327 -2.40 -21.73 13.45
N THR A 328 -1.14 -21.45 13.80
CA THR A 328 -0.66 -20.13 14.24
C THR A 328 -0.22 -19.33 13.02
N ASN A 329 -0.80 -18.15 12.87
CA ASN A 329 -0.58 -17.18 11.80
C ASN A 329 -1.37 -17.46 10.51
N PRO A 330 -2.07 -16.45 9.96
CA PRO A 330 -2.45 -16.52 8.56
C PRO A 330 -1.17 -16.66 7.73
N VAL A 331 -1.14 -17.61 6.79
CA VAL A 331 -0.11 -17.58 5.77
C VAL A 331 -0.43 -16.37 4.90
N CYS A 332 0.18 -15.24 5.24
CA CYS A 332 0.27 -14.10 4.36
C CYS A 332 1.01 -14.60 3.12
N SER A 333 0.28 -14.90 2.04
CA SER A 333 0.93 -15.20 0.77
C SER A 333 1.75 -13.96 0.35
N ILE A 334 2.77 -14.19 -0.45
CA ILE A 334 3.95 -13.33 -0.72
C ILE A 334 3.60 -11.94 -1.34
N VAL A 335 2.31 -11.59 -1.43
CA VAL A 335 1.76 -10.45 -2.17
C VAL A 335 1.30 -9.29 -1.26
N THR A 336 1.41 -9.39 0.07
CA THR A 336 0.87 -8.35 0.97
C THR A 336 1.92 -7.81 1.93
N ASN A 337 1.97 -6.49 2.10
CA ASN A 337 2.89 -5.74 2.96
C ASN A 337 2.78 -6.14 4.45
N CYS A 338 3.28 -7.32 4.78
CA CYS A 338 3.61 -7.76 6.13
C CYS A 338 5.09 -7.42 6.35
N THR A 339 5.39 -6.49 7.24
CA THR A 339 6.77 -6.11 7.54
C THR A 339 7.38 -7.03 8.60
N GLU A 340 8.65 -7.40 8.36
CA GLU A 340 9.64 -8.24 9.10
C GLU A 340 9.24 -9.51 9.86
N GLU A 341 7.99 -9.74 10.29
CA GLU A 341 7.67 -10.94 11.08
C GLU A 341 6.63 -11.89 10.50
N ASN A 342 5.87 -11.61 9.44
CA ASN A 342 4.83 -12.52 8.89
C ASN A 342 3.88 -13.17 9.93
N LYS A 343 3.86 -12.67 11.16
CA LYS A 343 3.13 -13.23 12.30
C LYS A 343 1.89 -12.43 12.63
N TYR A 344 1.86 -11.15 12.27
CA TYR A 344 0.87 -10.20 12.76
C TYR A 344 0.06 -9.55 11.64
N VAL A 345 -1.24 -9.42 11.86
CA VAL A 345 -2.10 -8.51 11.10
C VAL A 345 -1.99 -7.12 11.73
N ILE A 346 -1.47 -6.16 10.95
CA ILE A 346 -1.22 -4.80 11.41
C ILE A 346 -2.41 -3.91 11.03
N PHE A 347 -2.98 -3.20 12.00
CA PHE A 347 -4.06 -2.20 11.79
C PHE A 347 -3.55 -0.75 11.79
N GLY A 348 -2.34 -0.50 12.29
CA GLY A 348 -1.81 0.84 12.48
C GLY A 348 -2.39 1.53 13.72
N THR A 349 -2.42 2.86 13.71
CA THR A 349 -2.99 3.66 14.80
C THR A 349 -4.49 3.79 14.64
N VAL A 350 -5.22 3.47 15.70
CA VAL A 350 -6.66 3.63 15.82
C VAL A 350 -6.94 4.95 16.53
N LEU A 351 -7.78 5.80 15.91
CA LEU A 351 -8.06 7.15 16.40
C LEU A 351 -9.12 7.13 17.49
N THR A 352 -8.90 7.92 18.53
CA THR A 352 -9.81 8.03 19.68
C THR A 352 -10.90 9.08 19.45
N GLY A 353 -12.06 8.91 20.09
CA GLY A 353 -13.17 9.89 20.11
C GLY A 353 -14.54 9.38 19.64
N ASP A 354 -14.67 8.13 19.18
CA ASP A 354 -15.96 7.49 18.80
C ASP A 354 -16.64 6.91 20.06
N ILE A 355 -17.10 7.79 20.95
CA ILE A 355 -17.57 7.42 22.30
C ILE A 355 -18.89 6.64 22.20
N ASN A 356 -19.77 7.03 21.28
CA ASN A 356 -21.09 6.40 21.11
C ASN A 356 -21.05 5.13 20.23
N GLY A 357 -19.92 4.87 19.56
CA GLY A 357 -19.68 3.69 18.73
C GLY A 357 -20.35 3.73 17.36
N ASP A 358 -20.79 4.89 16.87
CA ASP A 358 -21.44 5.06 15.57
C ASP A 358 -20.45 5.12 14.38
N ASP A 359 -19.14 5.17 14.70
CA ASP A 359 -18.00 5.21 13.77
C ASP A 359 -17.77 6.58 13.09
N LEU A 360 -18.31 7.66 13.68
CA LEU A 360 -18.10 9.05 13.27
C LEU A 360 -17.93 9.94 14.50
N ILE A 361 -16.78 10.60 14.63
CA ILE A 361 -16.54 11.54 15.73
C ILE A 361 -17.25 12.87 15.45
N ASN A 362 -18.30 13.18 16.20
CA ASN A 362 -19.13 14.35 16.00
C ASN A 362 -19.66 14.95 17.32
N THR A 363 -20.65 15.84 17.23
CA THR A 363 -21.25 16.52 18.39
C THR A 363 -21.93 15.56 19.38
N ALA A 364 -22.38 14.38 18.92
CA ALA A 364 -22.95 13.36 19.79
C ALA A 364 -21.89 12.82 20.77
N ASP A 365 -20.67 12.55 20.30
CA ASP A 365 -19.56 12.11 21.17
C ASP A 365 -19.17 13.19 22.17
N ILE A 366 -19.18 14.46 21.76
CA ILE A 366 -18.95 15.59 22.68
C ILE A 366 -20.01 15.61 23.79
N ALA A 367 -21.28 15.41 23.43
CA ALA A 367 -22.36 15.39 24.41
C ALA A 367 -22.21 14.24 25.41
N GLU A 368 -21.82 13.05 24.94
CA GLU A 368 -21.51 11.91 25.80
C GLU A 368 -20.31 12.20 26.72
N MET A 369 -19.23 12.80 26.19
CA MET A 369 -18.07 13.21 26.98
C MET A 369 -18.46 14.19 28.11
N TYR A 370 -19.29 15.19 27.82
CA TYR A 370 -19.75 16.13 28.86
C TYR A 370 -20.61 15.46 29.92
N SER A 371 -21.36 14.41 29.57
CA SER A 371 -22.11 13.62 30.54
C SER A 371 -21.20 12.84 31.49
N ASP A 372 -19.95 12.61 31.08
CA ASP A 372 -18.91 11.87 31.78
C ASP A 372 -17.86 12.74 32.47
N TRP A 373 -18.04 14.06 32.47
CA TRP A 373 -17.07 15.00 33.01
C TRP A 373 -16.69 14.67 34.47
N ASN A 374 -15.40 14.70 34.78
CA ASN A 374 -14.81 14.32 36.07
C ASN A 374 -15.05 12.87 36.52
N LYS A 375 -15.52 11.96 35.64
CA LYS A 375 -15.63 10.54 35.98
C LYS A 375 -14.33 9.79 35.65
N ALA A 376 -14.11 8.69 36.36
CA ALA A 376 -13.05 7.72 36.10
C ALA A 376 -13.59 6.49 35.39
N SER A 377 -12.71 5.74 34.70
CA SER A 377 -13.02 4.43 34.09
C SER A 377 -14.22 4.41 33.14
N VAL A 378 -14.54 5.56 32.53
CA VAL A 378 -15.58 5.72 31.54
C VAL A 378 -15.00 5.79 30.13
N PRO A 379 -15.79 5.51 29.08
CA PRO A 379 -15.32 5.53 27.69
C PRO A 379 -14.72 6.89 27.28
N SER A 380 -15.26 7.97 27.84
CA SER A 380 -14.84 9.34 27.56
C SER A 380 -13.46 9.71 28.12
N ASN A 381 -12.83 8.83 28.92
CA ASN A 381 -11.45 9.01 29.39
C ASN A 381 -10.48 8.48 28.32
N LEU A 382 -10.19 9.34 27.36
CA LEU A 382 -9.48 9.00 26.12
C LEU A 382 -7.97 8.86 26.34
N ASN A 383 -7.40 9.57 27.32
CA ASN A 383 -5.97 9.48 27.62
C ASN A 383 -5.63 8.43 28.71
N GLY A 384 -6.63 7.92 29.43
CA GLY A 384 -6.46 6.91 30.47
C GLY A 384 -5.92 7.46 31.80
N ASP A 385 -5.94 8.76 32.06
CA ASP A 385 -5.42 9.39 33.30
C ASP A 385 -6.40 9.37 34.48
N GLU A 386 -7.37 8.45 34.43
CA GLU A 386 -8.47 8.28 35.39
C GLU A 386 -9.43 9.47 35.55
N THR A 387 -9.33 10.58 34.78
CA THR A 387 -10.26 11.71 34.93
C THR A 387 -10.66 12.33 33.59
N VAL A 388 -11.93 12.23 33.20
CA VAL A 388 -12.43 12.95 32.01
C VAL A 388 -12.35 14.47 32.21
N ASN A 389 -11.48 15.14 31.45
CA ASN A 389 -11.25 16.58 31.55
C ASN A 389 -10.91 17.22 30.19
N ASN A 390 -10.41 18.46 30.22
CA ASN A 390 -10.05 19.22 29.01
C ASN A 390 -8.99 18.52 28.14
N ARG A 391 -8.16 17.64 28.69
CA ARG A 391 -7.18 16.85 27.94
C ARG A 391 -7.85 15.83 27.03
N ASP A 392 -8.86 15.12 27.52
CA ASP A 392 -9.67 14.19 26.72
C ASP A 392 -10.45 14.94 25.64
N LEU A 393 -11.02 16.09 26.00
CA LEU A 393 -11.74 16.93 25.05
C LEU A 393 -10.83 17.42 23.91
N ALA A 394 -9.57 17.76 24.22
CA ALA A 394 -8.59 18.13 23.20
C ALA A 394 -8.25 16.96 22.25
N LEU A 395 -8.15 15.72 22.77
CA LEU A 395 -7.97 14.52 21.94
C LEU A 395 -9.17 14.30 21.02
N LEU A 396 -10.39 14.41 21.54
CA LEU A 396 -11.60 14.29 20.73
C LEU A 396 -11.62 15.36 19.61
N TYR A 397 -11.33 16.62 19.93
CA TYR A 397 -11.32 17.69 18.92
C TYR A 397 -10.25 17.51 17.84
N THR A 398 -9.11 16.91 18.18
CA THR A 398 -8.05 16.57 17.21
C THR A 398 -8.57 15.62 16.13
N ASN A 399 -9.54 14.77 16.48
CA ASN A 399 -10.17 13.82 15.59
C ASN A 399 -11.60 14.18 15.18
N PHE A 400 -12.04 15.42 15.42
CA PHE A 400 -13.41 15.82 15.09
C PHE A 400 -13.69 15.66 13.59
N SER A 401 -14.88 15.15 13.26
CA SER A 401 -15.33 14.83 11.89
C SER A 401 -14.55 13.71 11.18
N LYS A 402 -13.62 13.03 11.87
CA LYS A 402 -13.00 11.80 11.35
C LYS A 402 -14.02 10.66 11.37
N LYS A 403 -13.83 9.72 10.44
CA LYS A 403 -14.71 8.57 10.21
C LYS A 403 -13.87 7.31 10.30
N GLY A 404 -14.43 6.27 10.90
CA GLY A 404 -13.83 4.95 10.85
C GLY A 404 -13.99 4.31 9.48
N ASP A 405 -13.25 3.23 9.27
CA ASP A 405 -13.26 2.52 7.99
C ASP A 405 -14.59 1.79 7.76
N MET A 406 -15.31 1.40 8.83
CA MET A 406 -16.65 0.79 8.73
C MET A 406 -17.75 1.82 8.43
N TYR A 407 -17.57 3.09 8.77
CA TYR A 407 -18.52 4.17 8.48
C TYR A 407 -18.64 4.40 6.98
N SER A 408 -17.50 4.40 6.31
CA SER A 408 -17.41 4.53 4.85
C SER A 408 -18.15 3.40 4.12
N LEU A 409 -18.19 2.21 4.73
CA LEU A 409 -18.98 1.08 4.24
C LEU A 409 -20.50 1.33 4.42
N ARG A 410 -20.93 1.77 5.61
CA ARG A 410 -22.37 1.97 5.92
C ARG A 410 -23.10 2.95 4.99
N ARG A 411 -22.44 4.02 4.55
CA ARG A 411 -23.02 5.00 3.63
C ARG A 411 -22.93 4.61 2.15
N GLY A 412 -22.36 3.46 1.82
CA GLY A 412 -22.27 2.91 0.47
C GLY A 412 -23.61 2.48 -0.16
N VAL A 413 -24.75 3.04 0.27
CA VAL A 413 -26.03 2.96 -0.44
C VAL A 413 -25.98 4.01 -1.56
N GLY A 414 -25.39 3.64 -2.70
CA GLY A 414 -25.41 4.49 -3.91
C GLY A 414 -24.10 4.67 -4.67
N TYR A 415 -23.18 3.70 -4.62
CA TYR A 415 -22.21 3.57 -5.72
C TYR A 415 -22.57 2.33 -6.51
N THR A 416 -23.70 2.39 -7.20
CA THR A 416 -23.86 1.46 -8.32
C THR A 416 -22.77 1.79 -9.33
N ILE A 417 -22.28 0.77 -10.04
CA ILE A 417 -21.41 0.97 -11.21
C ILE A 417 -22.00 2.02 -12.18
N LEU A 418 -23.33 2.18 -12.19
CA LEU A 418 -24.07 3.16 -12.97
C LEU A 418 -23.80 4.63 -12.58
N ASP A 419 -23.58 4.95 -11.30
CA ASP A 419 -23.31 6.32 -10.84
C ASP A 419 -21.89 6.79 -11.25
N LYS A 420 -20.94 5.85 -11.33
CA LYS A 420 -19.61 6.13 -11.91
C LYS A 420 -19.65 6.30 -13.43
N VAL A 421 -20.64 5.72 -14.11
CA VAL A 421 -20.87 5.89 -15.55
C VAL A 421 -21.64 7.17 -15.87
N LEU A 422 -22.58 7.59 -15.02
CA LEU A 422 -23.35 8.83 -15.20
C LEU A 422 -22.55 10.09 -14.85
N ALA A 423 -21.67 10.04 -13.84
CA ALA A 423 -20.70 11.12 -13.56
C ALA A 423 -19.60 11.24 -14.63
N PHE A 424 -19.54 10.31 -15.59
CA PHE A 424 -18.65 10.36 -16.75
C PHE A 424 -19.35 10.96 -18.00
N LEU A 425 -20.67 11.12 -17.95
CA LEU A 425 -21.48 11.63 -19.06
C LEU A 425 -22.05 13.03 -18.82
N HIS A 426 -21.72 13.65 -17.70
CA HIS A 426 -21.95 15.06 -17.35
C HIS A 426 -20.62 15.70 -16.97
#